data_AF-A0A1F4H554-F1
#
_entry.id   AF-A0A1F4H554-F1
#
_cell.length_a   1.000
_cell.length_b   1.000
_cell.length_c   1.000
_cell.angle_alpha   90.00
_cell.angle_beta   90.00
_cell.angle_gamma   90.00
#
_symmetry.space_group_name_H-M   'P 1'
#
loop_
_entity.id
_entity.type
_entity.pdbx_description
1 polymer ?
#
loop_
_entity_poly.entity_id
_entity_poly.type
_entity_poly.pdbx_seq_one_letter_code
_entity_poly.pdbx_strand_id
1 'polypeptide(L)' 'MKTAVSIPDRVFESAEKLAARMGVSRSQLYATALASLVERHREDLITSRLNEIYGPGGEESSLDREAALLQSRSLPRGRQ' A
#
# COMPACT_ATOMS: atom_id res chain seq x y z
N MET A 1 -19.13 5.56 -6.39
CA MET A 1 -19.20 5.36 -7.86
C MET A 1 -19.63 3.93 -8.14
N LYS A 2 -20.41 3.66 -9.21
CA LYS A 2 -20.79 2.30 -9.64
C LYS A 2 -20.19 2.04 -11.02
N THR A 3 -19.48 0.93 -11.16
CA THR A 3 -18.82 0.52 -12.41
C THR A 3 -19.05 -0.97 -12.59
N ALA A 4 -19.38 -1.40 -13.81
CA ALA A 4 -19.47 -2.82 -14.15
C ALA A 4 -18.07 -3.34 -14.46
N VAL A 5 -17.70 -4.47 -13.86
CA VAL A 5 -16.42 -5.15 -14.10
C VAL A 5 -16.69 -6.58 -14.52
N SER A 6 -15.95 -7.08 -15.51
CA SER A 6 -15.98 -8.49 -15.90
C SER A 6 -14.96 -9.25 -15.08
N ILE A 7 -15.37 -10.35 -14.46
CA ILE A 7 -14.50 -11.23 -13.68
C ILE A 7 -14.79 -12.70 -14.05
N PRO A 8 -13.79 -13.61 -13.96
CA PRO A 8 -14.02 -15.03 -14.21
C PRO A 8 -15.03 -15.62 -13.21
N ASP A 9 -15.87 -16.55 -13.67
CA ASP A 9 -16.91 -17.19 -12.86
C ASP A 9 -16.36 -17.81 -11.57
N ARG A 10 -15.21 -18.48 -11.66
CA ARG A 10 -14.56 -19.08 -10.47
C ARG A 10 -14.22 -18.05 -9.39
N VAL A 11 -13.82 -16.85 -9.80
CA VAL A 11 -13.51 -15.75 -8.87
C VAL A 11 -14.80 -15.23 -8.24
N PHE A 12 -15.83 -15.03 -9.05
CA PHE A 12 -17.14 -14.61 -8.58
C PHE A 12 -17.70 -15.59 -7.53
N GLU A 13 -17.76 -16.89 -7.85
CA GLU A 13 -18.28 -17.91 -6.93
C GLU A 13 -17.51 -17.99 -5.60
N SER A 14 -16.18 -17.84 -5.67
CA SER A 14 -15.33 -17.84 -4.48
C SER A 14 -15.59 -16.60 -3.61
N ALA A 15 -15.77 -15.44 -4.25
CA ALA A 15 -16.12 -14.20 -3.57
C ALA A 15 -17.52 -14.27 -2.92
N GLU A 16 -18.52 -14.88 -3.57
CA GLU A 16 -19.86 -15.06 -2.99
C GLU A 16 -19.80 -15.88 -1.69
N LYS A 17 -19.08 -17.00 -1.72
CA LYS A 17 -18.91 -17.87 -0.54
C LYS A 17 -18.20 -17.13 0.60
N LEU A 18 -17.19 -16.33 0.27
CA LEU A 18 -16.46 -15.54 1.26
C LEU A 18 -17.33 -14.43 1.86
N ALA A 19 -18.05 -13.67 1.03
CA ALA A 19 -18.95 -12.62 1.47
C ALA A 19 -20.03 -13.16 2.42
N ALA A 20 -20.63 -14.29 2.07
CA ALA A 20 -21.61 -14.98 2.90
C ALA A 20 -21.02 -15.41 4.26
N ARG A 21 -19.83 -16.01 4.26
CA ARG A 21 -19.13 -16.41 5.50
C ARG A 21 -18.78 -15.23 6.39
N MET A 22 -18.46 -14.08 5.81
CA MET A 22 -18.12 -12.86 6.53
C MET A 22 -19.35 -12.03 6.93
N GLY A 23 -20.55 -12.38 6.44
CA GLY A 23 -21.78 -11.61 6.67
C GLY A 23 -21.76 -10.22 6.03
N VAL A 24 -21.02 -10.03 4.94
CA VAL A 24 -20.89 -8.73 4.26
C VAL A 24 -21.51 -8.77 2.87
N SER A 25 -21.87 -7.60 2.34
CA SER A 25 -22.34 -7.50 0.95
C SER A 25 -21.20 -7.76 -0.04
N ARG A 26 -21.57 -8.25 -1.23
CA ARG A 26 -20.63 -8.47 -2.35
C ARG A 26 -19.85 -7.22 -2.72
N SER A 27 -20.56 -6.09 -2.85
CA SER A 27 -19.96 -4.80 -3.14
C SER A 27 -18.96 -4.36 -2.07
N GLN A 28 -19.25 -4.65 -0.80
CA GLN A 28 -18.34 -4.34 0.29
C GLN A 28 -17.09 -5.20 0.23
N LEU A 29 -17.23 -6.52 -0.01
CA LEU A 29 -16.08 -7.42 -0.18
C LEU A 29 -15.15 -6.93 -1.30
N TYR A 30 -15.71 -6.63 -2.48
CA TYR A 30 -14.92 -6.14 -3.61
C TYR A 30 -14.27 -4.78 -3.33
N ALA A 31 -14.99 -3.85 -2.71
CA ALA A 31 -14.44 -2.54 -2.35
C ALA A 31 -13.26 -2.68 -1.37
N THR A 32 -13.40 -3.52 -0.34
CA THR A 32 -12.32 -3.77 0.63
C THR A 32 -11.12 -4.44 -0.02
N ALA A 33 -11.34 -5.41 -0.92
CA ALA A 33 -10.26 -6.08 -1.63
C ALA A 33 -9.47 -5.10 -2.51
N LEU A 34 -10.16 -4.24 -3.27
CA LEU A 34 -9.55 -3.22 -4.12
C LEU A 34 -8.80 -2.18 -3.28
N ALA A 35 -9.38 -1.67 -2.20
CA ALA A 35 -8.73 -0.72 -1.32
C ALA A 35 -7.43 -1.30 -0.73
N SER A 36 -7.48 -2.54 -0.25
CA SER A 36 -6.31 -3.23 0.29
C SER A 36 -5.23 -3.48 -0.76
N LEU A 37 -5.62 -3.79 -2.01
CA LEU A 37 -4.69 -3.98 -3.10
C LEU A 37 -3.98 -2.68 -3.47
N VAL A 38 -4.75 -1.59 -3.59
CA VAL A 38 -4.19 -0.26 -3.89
C VAL A 38 -3.23 0.18 -2.80
N GLU A 39 -3.61 0.01 -1.52
CA GLU A 39 -2.76 0.42 -0.41
C GLU A 39 -1.43 -0.35 -0.39
N ARG A 40 -1.47 -1.68 -0.59
CA ARG A 40 -0.26 -2.50 -0.68
C ARG A 40 0.71 -2.03 -1.77
N HIS A 41 0.20 -1.54 -2.90
CA HIS A 41 1.05 -1.06 -3.99
C HIS A 41 1.41 0.42 -3.85
N ARG A 42 0.80 1.15 -2.90
CA ARG A 42 1.09 2.56 -2.68
C ARG A 42 2.47 2.75 -2.07
N GLU A 43 2.87 1.91 -1.10
CA GLU A 43 4.20 1.96 -0.47
C GLU A 43 5.31 1.65 -1.49
N ASP A 44 5.12 0.62 -2.30
CA ASP A 44 6.04 0.25 -3.38
C ASP A 44 6.14 1.36 -4.42
N LEU A 45 5.01 2.01 -4.78
CA LEU A 45 5.01 3.11 -5.73
C LEU A 45 5.74 4.35 -5.20
N ILE A 46 5.56 4.69 -3.92
CA ILE A 46 6.27 5.83 -3.29
C ILE A 46 7.77 5.56 -3.29
N THR A 47 8.18 4.37 -2.85
CA THR A 47 9.59 3.98 -2.81
C THR A 47 10.19 3.97 -4.22
N SER A 48 9.48 3.40 -5.20
CA SER A 48 9.91 3.41 -6.60
C SER A 48 10.09 4.84 -7.15
N ARG A 49 9.12 5.73 -6.90
CA ARG A 49 9.18 7.14 -7.31
C ARG A 49 10.35 7.88 -6.66
N LEU A 50 10.64 7.60 -5.39
CA LEU A 50 11.80 8.17 -4.70
C LEU A 50 13.11 7.63 -5.28
N ASN A 51 13.18 6.33 -5.59
CA ASN A 51 14.34 5.73 -6.24
C ASN A 51 14.59 6.28 -7.65
N GLU A 52 13.56 6.70 -8.37
CA GLU A 52 13.74 7.38 -9.67
C GLU A 52 14.47 8.74 -9.52
N ILE A 53 14.26 9.44 -8.40
CA ILE A 53 14.86 10.76 -8.14
C ILE A 53 16.23 10.63 -7.46
N TYR A 54 16.32 9.79 -6.43
CA TYR A 54 17.46 9.66 -5.51
C TYR A 54 18.29 8.39 -5.73
N GLY A 55 17.96 7.59 -6.75
CA GLY A 55 18.67 6.35 -7.07
C GLY A 55 20.09 6.57 -7.59
N PRO A 56 20.77 5.51 -8.05
CA PRO A 56 22.14 5.59 -8.55
C PRO A 56 22.29 6.63 -9.67
N GLY A 57 23.08 7.69 -9.42
CA GLY A 57 23.28 8.80 -10.36
C GLY A 57 22.19 9.87 -10.34
N GLY A 58 21.22 9.78 -9.43
CA GLY A 58 20.20 10.79 -9.16
C GLY A 58 20.66 11.86 -8.16
N GLU A 59 19.71 12.60 -7.61
CA GLU A 59 19.97 13.66 -6.63
C GLU A 59 20.45 13.08 -5.29
N GLU A 60 21.30 13.83 -4.58
CA GLU A 60 21.78 13.40 -3.27
C GLU A 60 20.68 13.62 -2.21
N SER A 61 20.19 12.52 -1.63
CA SER A 61 19.16 12.55 -0.58
C SER A 61 19.74 12.68 0.84
N SER A 62 21.06 12.85 0.97
CA SER A 62 21.71 12.90 2.28
C SER A 62 21.41 14.21 3.01
N LEU A 63 21.10 14.12 4.29
CA LEU A 63 21.01 15.28 5.17
C LEU A 63 22.41 15.75 5.60
N ASP A 64 22.53 17.03 5.94
CA ASP A 64 23.68 17.52 6.71
C ASP A 64 23.87 16.66 7.96
N ARG A 65 25.13 16.41 8.32
CA ARG A 65 25.50 15.52 9.43
C ARG A 65 24.80 15.90 10.74
N GLU A 66 24.74 17.18 11.08
CA GLU A 66 24.12 17.63 12.33
C GLU A 66 22.60 17.45 12.29
N ALA A 67 21.96 17.70 11.15
CA ALA A 67 20.53 17.46 10.96
C ALA A 67 20.18 15.96 11.06
N ALA A 68 20.99 15.09 10.46
CA ALA A 68 20.83 13.63 10.56
C ALA A 68 20.96 13.13 12.01
N LEU A 69 21.93 13.66 12.76
CA LEU A 69 22.11 13.34 14.18
C LEU A 69 20.90 13.77 15.01
N LEU A 70 20.39 14.98 14.80
CA LEU A 70 19.21 15.48 15.51
C LEU A 70 17.95 14.66 15.19
N GLN A 71 17.75 14.28 13.94
CA GLN A 71 16.62 13.45 13.53
C GLN A 71 16.69 12.05 14.17
N SER A 72 17.86 11.40 14.17
CA SER A 72 18.03 10.08 14.80
C SER A 72 17.70 10.09 16.30
N ARG A 73 17.94 11.23 16.97
CA ARG A 73 17.66 11.42 18.41
C ARG A 73 16.19 11.71 18.72
N SER A 74 15.41 12.19 17.75
CA SER A 74 13.98 12.46 17.95
C SER A 74 13.11 11.22 17.82
N LEU A 75 13.63 10.15 17.22
CA LEU A 75 12.95 8.86 17.15
C LEU A 75 12.95 8.18 18.53
N PRO A 76 11.80 7.66 18.99
CA PRO A 76 11.77 6.88 20.23
C PRO A 76 12.69 5.67 20.06
N ARG A 77 13.55 5.43 21.07
CA ARG A 77 14.40 4.23 21.10
C ARG A 77 13.48 3.02 21.03
N GLY A 78 13.47 2.36 19.87
CA GLY A 78 12.68 1.15 19.65
C GLY A 78 13.00 0.14 20.74
N ARG A 79 11.95 -0.33 21.42
CA ARG A 79 12.00 -1.47 22.32
C ARG A 79 12.42 -2.66 21.46
N GLN A 80 13.62 -3.22 21.72
CA GLN A 80 14.05 -4.50 21.14
C GLN A 80 13.08 -5.61 21.51
#